data_AF-A0A221VXY7-F1
#
_entry.id   AF-A0A221VXY7-F1
#
_cell.length_a   1.000
_cell.length_b   1.000
_cell.length_c   1.000
_cell.angle_alpha   90.00
_cell.angle_beta   90.00
_cell.angle_gamma   90.00
#
_symmetry.space_group_name_H-M   'P 1'
#
loop_
_entity.id
_entity.type
_entity.pdbx_description
1 polymer ?
#
loop_
_entity_poly.entity_id
_entity_poly.type
_entity_poly.pdbx_seq_one_letter_code
_entity_poly.pdbx_strand_id
1 'polypeptide(L)'
;MVSFADLRRAEPGRFEKAAENWSDHAVRLGRQAEDLVGRIAELDGWQGAAEAARGHFGRLHDQFAEAAETLTRIPPILRELTDRTETARERLLDAVRRAGEAGISVHDDGSLSGPSRGPGHQGTRWDEFFADAERIRDEARETIAADVVWRSCVLETRAPTAYSVKVLTYAAMFLVDMAANCGFRGKFG
;
A
#
# COMPACT_ATOMS: atom_id res chain seq x y z
N MET A 1 11.76 -6.67 -7.67
CA MET A 1 11.51 -7.98 -7.03
C MET A 1 11.86 -7.84 -5.56
N VAL A 2 10.97 -8.21 -4.64
CA VAL A 2 11.15 -8.04 -3.17
C VAL A 2 12.09 -9.12 -2.65
N SER A 3 13.17 -8.72 -1.99
CA SER A 3 14.11 -9.66 -1.36
C SER A 3 13.67 -10.06 0.04
N PHE A 4 14.25 -11.15 0.56
CA PHE A 4 14.06 -11.59 1.94
C PHE A 4 14.42 -10.46 2.94
N ALA A 5 15.55 -9.79 2.72
CA ALA A 5 15.96 -8.64 3.53
C ALA A 5 14.93 -7.51 3.52
N ASP A 6 14.30 -7.24 2.37
CA ASP A 6 13.28 -6.19 2.26
C ASP A 6 12.05 -6.52 3.10
N LEU A 7 11.55 -7.76 3.05
CA LEU A 7 10.43 -8.22 3.89
C LEU A 7 10.76 -8.21 5.38
N ARG A 8 11.97 -8.64 5.75
CA ARG A 8 12.42 -8.64 7.15
C ARG A 8 12.51 -7.22 7.73
N ARG A 9 12.96 -6.27 6.91
CA ARG A 9 13.11 -4.84 7.24
C ARG A 9 11.86 -4.02 6.98
N ALA A 10 10.82 -4.61 6.39
CA ALA A 10 9.57 -3.91 6.16
C ALA A 10 9.05 -3.35 7.50
N GLU A 11 8.59 -2.10 7.45
CA GLU A 11 7.97 -1.40 8.58
C GLU A 11 6.49 -1.22 8.26
N PRO A 12 5.61 -2.20 8.60
CA PRO A 12 4.19 -2.14 8.27
C PRO A 12 3.51 -0.86 8.80
N GLY A 13 3.96 -0.37 9.96
CA GLY A 13 3.48 0.88 10.54
C GLY A 13 3.61 2.11 9.64
N ARG A 14 4.43 2.09 8.58
CA ARG A 14 4.46 3.17 7.58
C ARG A 14 3.17 3.24 6.75
N PHE A 15 2.58 2.09 6.43
CA PHE A 15 1.32 2.04 5.69
C PHE A 15 0.16 2.49 6.57
N GLU A 16 0.14 2.10 7.85
CA GLU A 16 -0.86 2.58 8.80
C GLU A 16 -0.80 4.10 8.96
N LYS A 17 0.40 4.67 9.19
CA LYS A 17 0.58 6.12 9.27
C LYS A 17 0.15 6.84 8.00
N ALA A 18 0.41 6.24 6.83
CA ALA A 18 -0.08 6.79 5.57
C ALA A 18 -1.61 6.72 5.49
N ALA A 19 -2.23 5.63 5.93
CA ALA A 19 -3.69 5.48 5.99
C ALA A 19 -4.33 6.57 6.87
N GLU A 20 -3.75 6.84 8.04
CA GLU A 20 -4.15 7.92 8.93
C GLU A 20 -4.04 9.29 8.24
N ASN A 21 -2.89 9.60 7.63
CA ASN A 21 -2.71 10.86 6.93
C ASN A 21 -3.75 11.06 5.80
N TRP A 22 -4.00 10.03 4.99
CA TRP A 22 -5.00 10.09 3.92
C TRP A 22 -6.41 10.28 4.47
N SER A 23 -6.75 9.61 5.57
CA SER A 23 -8.02 9.79 6.28
C SER A 23 -8.18 11.23 6.77
N ASP A 24 -7.14 11.81 7.37
CA ASP A 24 -7.15 13.20 7.82
C ASP A 24 -7.30 14.19 6.66
N HIS A 25 -6.64 13.93 5.52
CA HIS A 25 -6.81 14.74 4.32
C HIS A 25 -8.24 14.67 3.78
N ALA A 26 -8.85 13.48 3.72
CA ALA A 26 -10.24 13.30 3.31
C ALA A 26 -11.20 14.08 4.21
N VAL A 27 -11.02 13.98 5.53
CA VAL A 27 -11.84 14.72 6.51
C VAL A 27 -11.69 16.23 6.36
N ARG A 28 -10.47 16.74 6.17
CA ARG A 28 -10.23 18.18 5.96
C ARG A 28 -10.90 18.69 4.68
N LEU A 29 -10.81 17.95 3.58
CA LEU A 29 -11.47 18.30 2.33
C LEU A 29 -13.00 18.28 2.47
N GLY A 30 -13.55 17.27 3.15
CA GLY A 30 -14.99 17.22 3.44
C GLY A 30 -15.47 18.44 4.23
N ARG A 31 -14.73 18.85 5.27
CA ARG A 31 -15.04 20.09 6.02
C ARG A 31 -14.96 21.34 5.15
N GLN A 32 -13.98 21.44 4.26
CA GLN A 32 -13.87 22.58 3.34
C GLN A 32 -15.03 22.62 2.34
N ALA A 33 -15.53 21.47 1.89
CA ALA A 33 -16.74 21.41 1.09
C ALA A 33 -17.95 21.93 1.88
N GLU A 34 -18.17 21.44 3.11
CA GLU A 34 -19.25 21.90 3.98
C GLU A 34 -19.18 23.41 4.28
N ASP A 35 -18.00 23.96 4.53
CA ASP A 35 -17.81 25.39 4.73
C ASP A 35 -18.24 26.22 3.50
N LEU A 36 -18.06 25.69 2.28
CA LEU A 36 -18.54 26.35 1.06
C LEU A 36 -20.07 26.40 1.01
N VAL A 37 -20.78 25.40 1.54
CA VAL A 37 -22.24 25.40 1.61
C VAL A 37 -22.73 26.59 2.43
N GLY A 38 -22.10 26.82 3.60
CA GLY A 38 -22.40 27.99 4.44
C GLY A 38 -22.19 29.32 3.70
N ARG A 39 -21.06 29.44 2.98
CA ARG A 39 -20.76 30.65 2.19
C ARG A 39 -21.69 30.86 1.01
N ILE A 40 -22.16 29.78 0.38
CA ILE A 40 -23.16 29.86 -0.71
C ILE A 40 -24.48 30.38 -0.15
N ALA A 41 -24.91 29.92 1.02
CA ALA A 41 -26.13 30.37 1.67
C ALA A 41 -26.08 31.86 2.06
N GLU A 42 -24.92 32.39 2.44
CA GLU A 42 -24.74 33.83 2.70
C GLU A 42 -25.01 34.72 1.46
N LEU A 43 -24.96 34.14 0.25
CA LEU A 43 -25.22 34.83 -1.02
C LEU A 43 -26.70 34.75 -1.45
N ASP A 44 -27.58 34.16 -0.65
CA ASP A 44 -29.00 34.07 -0.95
C ASP A 44 -29.66 35.45 -0.93
N GLY A 45 -30.52 35.70 -1.92
CA GLY A 45 -31.20 37.00 -2.11
C GLY A 45 -30.39 38.07 -2.84
N TRP A 46 -29.08 37.87 -3.03
CA TRP A 46 -28.25 38.76 -3.85
C TRP A 46 -28.38 38.42 -5.34
N GLN A 47 -28.52 39.42 -6.22
CA GLN A 47 -28.68 39.22 -7.67
C GLN A 47 -27.40 39.58 -8.46
N GLY A 48 -27.34 39.16 -9.72
CA GLY A 48 -26.24 39.50 -10.64
C GLY A 48 -24.95 38.73 -10.32
N ALA A 49 -23.90 39.44 -9.90
CA ALA A 49 -22.58 38.83 -9.64
C ALA A 49 -22.63 37.70 -8.60
N ALA A 50 -23.57 37.75 -7.66
CA ALA A 50 -23.76 36.71 -6.66
C ALA A 50 -24.22 35.36 -7.26
N GLU A 51 -24.98 35.35 -8.35
CA GLU A 51 -25.40 34.11 -9.02
C GLU A 51 -24.21 33.38 -9.65
N ALA A 52 -23.33 34.13 -10.32
CA ALA A 52 -22.09 33.59 -10.88
C ALA A 52 -21.17 33.05 -9.78
N ALA A 53 -21.08 33.76 -8.64
CA ALA A 53 -20.32 33.32 -7.48
C ALA A 53 -20.91 32.03 -6.87
N ARG A 54 -22.24 31.95 -6.66
CA ARG A 54 -22.92 30.72 -6.20
C ARG A 54 -22.65 29.55 -7.13
N GLY A 55 -22.75 29.75 -8.44
CA GLY A 55 -22.45 28.71 -9.43
C GLY A 55 -20.97 28.27 -9.41
N HIS A 56 -20.03 29.19 -9.19
CA HIS A 56 -18.62 28.86 -9.06
C HIS A 56 -18.31 28.08 -7.77
N PHE A 57 -18.80 28.56 -6.63
CA PHE A 57 -18.60 27.89 -5.35
C PHE A 57 -19.30 26.53 -5.29
N GLY A 58 -20.47 26.37 -5.93
CA GLY A 58 -21.14 25.07 -6.07
C GLY A 58 -20.26 24.06 -6.81
N ARG A 59 -19.62 24.46 -7.91
CA ARG A 59 -18.67 23.58 -8.61
C ARG A 59 -17.45 23.22 -7.77
N LEU A 60 -16.92 24.17 -6.97
CA LEU A 60 -15.81 23.90 -6.06
C LEU A 60 -16.21 22.95 -4.92
N HIS A 61 -17.42 23.12 -4.38
CA HIS A 61 -18.01 22.21 -3.41
C HIS A 61 -18.04 20.78 -3.96
N ASP A 62 -18.60 20.61 -5.16
CA ASP A 62 -18.74 19.29 -5.78
C ASP A 62 -17.37 18.63 -6.01
N GLN A 63 -16.38 19.42 -6.45
CA GLN A 63 -15.00 18.94 -6.64
C GLN A 63 -14.34 18.51 -5.33
N PHE A 64 -14.51 19.28 -4.24
CA PHE A 64 -13.96 18.89 -2.94
C PHE A 64 -14.68 17.69 -2.33
N ALA A 65 -15.99 17.58 -2.49
CA ALA A 65 -16.77 16.43 -2.05
C ALA A 65 -16.34 15.15 -2.78
N GLU A 66 -16.21 15.20 -4.12
CA GLU A 66 -15.74 14.07 -4.93
C GLU A 66 -14.30 13.67 -4.56
N ALA A 67 -13.42 14.66 -4.36
CA ALA A 67 -12.05 14.41 -3.92
C ALA A 67 -12.01 13.75 -2.54
N ALA A 68 -12.79 14.24 -1.56
CA ALA A 68 -12.87 13.67 -0.23
C ALA A 68 -13.38 12.21 -0.26
N GLU A 69 -14.41 11.93 -1.06
CA GLU A 69 -14.92 10.58 -1.24
C GLU A 69 -13.84 9.65 -1.83
N THR A 70 -13.12 10.13 -2.84
CA THR A 70 -12.04 9.37 -3.48
C THR A 70 -10.92 9.07 -2.48
N LEU A 71 -10.50 10.06 -1.68
CA LEU A 71 -9.45 9.88 -0.67
C LEU A 71 -9.87 8.92 0.44
N THR A 72 -11.15 8.88 0.80
CA THR A 72 -11.68 7.96 1.83
C THR A 72 -11.51 6.48 1.46
N ARG A 73 -11.31 6.17 0.17
CA ARG A 73 -11.07 4.80 -0.30
C ARG A 73 -9.62 4.33 -0.11
N ILE A 74 -8.67 5.24 0.07
CA ILE A 74 -7.23 4.92 0.19
C ILE A 74 -6.86 4.29 1.55
N PRO A 75 -7.33 4.79 2.71
CA PRO A 75 -7.01 4.21 4.01
C PRO A 75 -7.29 2.71 4.15
N PRO A 76 -8.47 2.14 3.83
CA PRO A 76 -8.71 0.71 3.99
C PRO A 76 -7.75 -0.15 3.15
N ILE A 77 -7.41 0.34 1.95
CA ILE A 77 -6.44 -0.27 1.05
C ILE A 77 -5.03 -0.30 1.68
N LEU A 78 -4.62 0.76 2.37
CA LEU A 78 -3.32 0.81 3.05
C LEU A 78 -3.29 -0.07 4.31
N ARG A 79 -4.38 -0.11 5.08
CA ARG A 79 -4.50 -1.00 6.24
C ARG A 79 -4.44 -2.47 5.86
N GLU A 80 -5.13 -2.84 4.79
CA GLU A 80 -5.05 -4.19 4.25
C GLU A 80 -3.60 -4.57 3.84
N LEU A 81 -2.83 -3.62 3.29
CA LEU A 81 -1.40 -3.85 3.04
C LEU A 81 -0.61 -4.03 4.33
N THR A 82 -0.89 -3.23 5.36
CA THR A 82 -0.28 -3.36 6.68
C THR A 82 -0.48 -4.79 7.19
N ASP A 83 -1.72 -5.25 7.27
CA ASP A 83 -2.09 -6.57 7.80
C ASP A 83 -1.43 -7.71 7.03
N ARG A 84 -1.44 -7.62 5.69
CA ARG A 84 -0.82 -8.63 4.82
C ARG A 84 0.70 -8.64 4.96
N THR A 85 1.33 -7.46 5.06
CA THR A 85 2.79 -7.34 5.23
C THR A 85 3.22 -7.86 6.60
N GLU A 86 2.46 -7.56 7.65
CA GLU A 86 2.67 -8.10 9.00
C GLU A 86 2.57 -9.63 9.00
N THR A 87 1.48 -10.18 8.45
CA THR A 87 1.28 -11.63 8.35
C THR A 87 2.42 -12.30 7.58
N ALA A 88 2.84 -11.73 6.44
CA ALA A 88 3.94 -12.26 5.65
C ALA A 88 5.27 -12.22 6.43
N ARG A 89 5.55 -11.12 7.13
CA ARG A 89 6.75 -10.96 7.95
C ARG A 89 6.76 -11.94 9.12
N GLU A 90 5.64 -12.14 9.81
CA GLU A 90 5.52 -13.09 10.91
C GLU A 90 5.75 -14.52 10.45
N ARG A 91 5.12 -14.93 9.34
CA ARG A 91 5.34 -16.25 8.73
C ARG A 91 6.80 -16.46 8.34
N LEU A 92 7.44 -15.44 7.78
CA LEU A 92 8.86 -15.48 7.42
C LEU A 92 9.76 -15.65 8.64
N LEU A 93 9.53 -14.86 9.69
CA LEU A 93 10.29 -14.94 10.94
C LEU A 93 10.11 -16.29 11.63
N ASP A 94 8.90 -16.86 11.59
CA ASP A 94 8.63 -18.19 12.12
C ASP A 94 9.37 -19.27 11.34
N ALA A 95 9.37 -19.21 10.00
CA ALA A 95 10.12 -20.13 9.15
C ALA A 95 11.63 -20.07 9.42
N VAL A 96 12.18 -18.85 9.55
CA VAL A 96 13.61 -18.63 9.87
C VAL A 96 13.95 -19.19 11.25
N ARG A 97 13.07 -19.01 12.22
CA ARG A 97 13.24 -19.57 13.57
C ARG A 97 13.28 -21.09 13.54
N ARG A 98 12.33 -21.73 12.87
CA ARG A 98 12.30 -23.21 12.70
C ARG A 98 13.53 -23.73 11.95
N ALA A 99 13.99 -23.02 10.93
CA ALA A 99 15.22 -23.34 10.23
C ALA A 99 16.44 -23.29 11.18
N GLY A 100 16.52 -22.24 12.00
CA GLY A 100 17.54 -22.10 13.04
C GLY A 100 17.51 -23.22 14.07
N GLU A 101 16.33 -23.63 14.54
CA GLU A 101 16.14 -24.77 15.46
C GLU A 101 16.62 -26.10 14.85
N ALA A 102 16.58 -26.22 13.52
CA ALA A 102 17.13 -27.37 12.81
C ALA A 102 18.65 -27.28 12.59
N GLY A 103 19.26 -26.09 12.73
CA GLY A 103 20.67 -25.85 12.42
C GLY A 103 20.92 -25.30 11.01
N ILE A 104 19.88 -24.82 10.33
CA ILE A 104 19.99 -24.06 9.07
C ILE A 104 20.12 -22.57 9.40
N SER A 105 21.09 -21.92 8.78
CA SER A 105 21.23 -20.46 8.75
C SER A 105 20.58 -19.89 7.49
N VAL A 106 19.76 -18.86 7.67
CA VAL A 106 19.13 -18.10 6.56
C VAL A 106 19.88 -16.79 6.38
N HIS A 107 20.39 -16.52 5.18
CA HIS A 107 21.08 -15.29 4.83
C HIS A 107 20.11 -14.21 4.34
N ASP A 108 20.56 -12.96 4.32
CA ASP A 108 19.74 -11.79 3.95
C ASP A 108 19.26 -11.83 2.48
N ASP A 109 20.01 -12.50 1.60
CA ASP A 109 19.62 -12.72 0.19
C ASP A 109 18.61 -13.88 0.03
N GLY A 110 18.23 -14.53 1.13
CA GLY A 110 17.36 -15.70 1.14
C GLY A 110 18.08 -17.02 0.85
N SER A 111 19.41 -17.02 0.68
CA SER A 111 20.17 -18.25 0.59
C SER A 111 20.22 -18.96 1.94
N LEU A 112 20.31 -20.29 1.89
CA LEU A 112 20.27 -21.16 3.06
C LEU A 112 21.62 -21.89 3.17
N SER A 113 22.23 -21.88 4.35
CA SER A 113 23.41 -22.67 4.66
C SER A 113 23.12 -23.58 5.85
N GLY A 114 23.72 -24.78 5.86
CA GLY A 114 23.48 -25.77 6.90
C GLY A 114 24.68 -26.69 7.10
N PRO A 115 24.64 -27.57 8.11
CA PRO A 115 25.70 -28.53 8.35
C PRO A 115 25.97 -29.34 7.07
N SER A 116 27.24 -29.41 6.68
CA SER A 116 27.67 -30.10 5.46
C SER A 116 27.13 -31.52 5.44
N ARG A 117 26.42 -31.89 4.36
CA ARG A 117 25.90 -33.25 4.13
C ARG A 117 27.08 -34.22 3.99
N GLY A 118 27.54 -34.77 5.12
CA GLY A 118 28.52 -35.84 5.12
C GLY A 118 27.95 -37.10 4.45
N PRO A 119 28.81 -37.95 3.87
CA PRO A 119 28.39 -39.23 3.29
C PRO A 119 27.75 -40.09 4.41
N GLY A 120 26.43 -40.24 4.35
CA GLY A 120 25.63 -40.93 5.38
C GLY A 120 24.40 -40.16 5.86
N HIS A 121 24.22 -38.89 5.47
CA HIS A 121 23.02 -38.14 5.84
C HIS A 121 21.80 -38.66 5.05
N GLN A 122 20.87 -39.34 5.72
CA GLN A 122 19.58 -39.73 5.12
C GLN A 122 18.76 -38.47 4.81
N GLY A 123 18.56 -38.18 3.53
CA GLY A 123 18.17 -36.86 3.00
C GLY A 123 16.72 -36.43 3.17
N THR A 124 15.83 -37.23 3.75
CA THR A 124 14.38 -36.98 3.65
C THR A 124 13.87 -35.82 4.49
N ARG A 125 14.41 -35.60 5.70
CA ARG A 125 13.87 -34.57 6.61
C ARG A 125 14.11 -33.15 6.12
N TRP A 126 15.21 -32.92 5.39
CA TRP A 126 15.63 -31.58 5.01
C TRP A 126 14.90 -31.06 3.78
N ASP A 127 14.66 -31.93 2.80
CA ASP A 127 14.04 -31.55 1.54
C ASP A 127 12.59 -31.03 1.76
N GLU A 128 11.88 -31.53 2.78
CA GLU A 128 10.58 -30.99 3.21
C GLU A 128 10.66 -29.55 3.73
N PHE A 129 11.68 -29.19 4.52
CA PHE A 129 11.86 -27.82 4.99
C PHE A 129 12.19 -26.85 3.86
N PHE A 130 13.03 -27.26 2.90
CA PHE A 130 13.34 -26.45 1.73
C PHE A 130 12.09 -26.22 0.87
N ALA A 131 11.32 -27.28 0.62
CA ALA A 131 10.06 -27.17 -0.11
C ALA A 131 9.06 -26.23 0.58
N ASP A 132 8.95 -26.30 1.92
CA ASP A 132 8.05 -25.44 2.68
C ASP A 132 8.51 -23.97 2.69
N ALA A 133 9.82 -23.73 2.78
CA ALA A 133 10.39 -22.39 2.68
C ALA A 133 10.19 -21.77 1.29
N GLU A 134 10.37 -22.54 0.22
CA GLU A 134 10.08 -22.09 -1.15
C GLU A 134 8.59 -21.82 -1.36
N ARG A 135 7.72 -22.68 -0.83
CA ARG A 135 6.26 -22.48 -0.86
C ARG A 135 5.87 -21.16 -0.18
N ILE A 136 6.39 -20.88 1.02
CA ILE A 136 6.12 -19.63 1.74
C ILE A 136 6.63 -18.42 0.94
N ARG A 137 7.82 -18.52 0.34
CA ARG A 137 8.38 -17.47 -0.52
C ARG A 137 7.48 -17.18 -1.71
N ASP A 138 7.02 -18.22 -2.40
CA ASP A 138 6.22 -18.10 -3.61
C ASP A 138 4.80 -17.60 -3.29
N GLU A 139 4.19 -18.08 -2.19
CA GLU A 139 2.90 -17.60 -1.68
C GLU A 139 2.96 -16.10 -1.30
N ALA A 140 4.03 -15.68 -0.64
CA ALA A 140 4.26 -14.26 -0.32
C ALA A 140 4.45 -13.43 -1.60
N ARG A 141 5.19 -13.93 -2.58
CA ARG A 141 5.43 -13.26 -3.87
C ARG A 141 4.14 -13.12 -4.67
N GLU A 142 3.33 -14.18 -4.73
CA GLU A 142 2.05 -14.18 -5.44
C GLU A 142 1.06 -13.22 -4.77
N THR A 143 0.98 -13.22 -3.45
CA THR A 143 0.12 -12.30 -2.69
C THR A 143 0.47 -10.85 -2.98
N ILE A 144 1.76 -10.50 -2.97
CA ILE A 144 2.23 -9.14 -3.27
C ILE A 144 1.96 -8.78 -4.74
N ALA A 145 2.19 -9.70 -5.68
CA ALA A 145 1.98 -9.45 -7.10
C ALA A 145 0.48 -9.29 -7.45
N ALA A 146 -0.39 -10.13 -6.90
CA ALA A 146 -1.83 -10.06 -7.09
C ALA A 146 -2.39 -8.71 -6.60
N ASP A 147 -1.86 -8.18 -5.50
CA ASP A 147 -2.28 -6.89 -4.95
C ASP A 147 -1.88 -5.70 -5.83
N VAL A 148 -0.67 -5.74 -6.39
CA VAL A 148 -0.19 -4.69 -7.30
C VAL A 148 -1.05 -4.67 -8.58
N VAL A 149 -1.41 -5.84 -9.11
CA VAL A 149 -2.20 -5.96 -10.35
C VAL A 149 -3.66 -5.60 -10.13
N TRP A 150 -4.32 -6.08 -9.06
CA TRP A 150 -5.72 -5.74 -8.77
C TRP A 150 -5.91 -4.23 -8.63
N ARG A 151 -4.93 -3.53 -8.03
CA ARG A 151 -4.98 -2.08 -7.83
C ARG A 151 -4.83 -1.27 -9.11
N SER A 152 -4.02 -1.74 -10.06
CA SER A 152 -3.96 -1.11 -11.39
C SER A 152 -5.34 -1.18 -12.06
N CYS A 153 -6.03 -2.31 -11.98
CA CYS A 153 -7.35 -2.48 -12.60
C CYS A 153 -8.47 -1.70 -11.90
N VAL A 154 -8.46 -1.61 -10.56
CA VAL A 154 -9.52 -0.89 -9.81
C VAL A 154 -9.44 0.63 -10.00
N LEU A 155 -8.23 1.17 -10.16
CA LEU A 155 -8.06 2.60 -10.43
C LEU A 155 -8.43 2.97 -11.88
N GLU A 156 -8.35 2.01 -12.81
CA GLU A 156 -8.59 2.26 -14.24
C GLU A 156 -10.07 2.08 -14.65
N THR A 157 -10.84 1.27 -13.94
CA THR A 157 -12.25 0.95 -14.29
C THR A 157 -13.29 1.98 -13.81
N ARG A 158 -12.89 3.05 -13.11
CA ARG A 158 -13.82 4.01 -12.50
C ARG A 158 -13.60 5.48 -12.83
N ALA A 159 -13.02 5.81 -13.98
CA ALA A 159 -12.90 7.20 -14.42
C ALA A 159 -14.11 7.64 -15.29
N PRO A 160 -15.08 8.38 -14.73
CA PRO A 160 -15.79 9.40 -15.47
C PRO A 160 -15.41 10.76 -14.88
N THR A 161 -14.53 11.48 -15.61
CA THR A 161 -14.25 12.93 -15.60
C THR A 161 -12.74 13.24 -15.57
N ALA A 162 -12.34 14.22 -16.36
CA ALA A 162 -10.94 14.59 -16.61
C ALA A 162 -10.17 15.08 -15.36
N TYR A 163 -10.86 15.42 -14.27
CA TYR A 163 -10.23 15.90 -13.03
C TYR A 163 -9.75 14.76 -12.12
N SER A 164 -10.44 13.62 -12.12
CA SER A 164 -10.08 12.45 -11.32
C SER A 164 -8.71 11.87 -11.73
N VAL A 165 -8.36 11.98 -13.02
CA VAL A 165 -7.08 11.48 -13.57
C VAL A 165 -5.87 12.16 -12.93
N LYS A 166 -5.90 13.50 -12.72
CA LYS A 166 -4.73 14.21 -12.16
C LYS A 166 -4.49 13.84 -10.69
N VAL A 167 -5.54 13.77 -9.88
CA VAL A 167 -5.44 13.38 -8.47
C VAL A 167 -4.94 11.94 -8.36
N LEU A 168 -5.46 11.04 -9.19
CA LEU A 168 -4.99 9.66 -9.27
C LEU A 168 -3.54 9.54 -9.73
N THR A 169 -3.11 10.39 -10.67
CA THR A 169 -1.71 10.39 -11.14
C THR A 169 -0.77 10.89 -10.05
N TYR A 170 -1.16 11.89 -9.26
CA TYR A 170 -0.39 12.35 -8.10
C TYR A 170 -0.37 11.31 -6.97
N ALA A 171 -1.50 10.66 -6.68
CA ALA A 171 -1.55 9.56 -5.72
C ALA A 171 -0.70 8.37 -6.18
N ALA A 172 -0.73 8.01 -7.46
CA ALA A 172 0.12 6.97 -8.03
C ALA A 172 1.61 7.34 -7.99
N MET A 173 1.97 8.58 -8.35
CA MET A 173 3.34 9.07 -8.21
C MET A 173 3.80 9.04 -6.74
N PHE A 174 2.94 9.43 -5.81
CA PHE A 174 3.26 9.41 -4.38
C PHE A 174 3.42 7.98 -3.86
N LEU A 175 2.59 7.03 -4.32
CA LEU A 175 2.74 5.61 -3.97
C LEU A 175 4.02 5.02 -4.57
N VAL A 176 4.38 5.40 -5.80
CA VAL A 176 5.64 4.99 -6.44
C VAL A 176 6.85 5.57 -5.69
N ASP A 177 6.79 6.85 -5.32
CA ASP A 177 7.88 7.51 -4.58
C ASP A 177 7.98 7.01 -3.14
N MET A 178 6.85 6.69 -2.50
CA MET A 178 6.82 6.06 -1.18
C MET A 178 7.36 4.62 -1.24
N ALA A 179 7.02 3.85 -2.28
CA ALA A 179 7.61 2.54 -2.54
C ALA A 179 9.13 2.64 -2.79
N ALA A 180 9.59 3.67 -3.51
CA ALA A 180 11.00 3.92 -3.77
C ALA A 180 11.76 4.36 -2.50
N ASN A 181 11.15 5.19 -1.64
CA ASN A 181 11.74 5.68 -0.38
C ASN A 181 11.66 4.68 0.78
N CYS A 182 10.82 3.65 0.69
CA CYS A 182 10.78 2.55 1.67
C CYS A 182 11.98 1.59 1.62
N GLY A 183 13.09 1.96 0.96
CA GLY A 183 14.35 1.23 1.02
C GLY A 183 14.63 0.32 -0.18
N PHE A 184 13.82 0.40 -1.23
CA PHE A 184 14.01 -0.34 -2.49
C PHE A 184 15.11 0.26 -3.39
N ARG A 185 16.17 0.82 -2.79
CA ARG A 185 17.39 1.22 -3.52
C ARG A 185 18.28 -0.01 -3.71
N GLY A 186 17.78 -1.00 -4.46
CA GLY A 186 18.63 -1.97 -5.12
C GLY A 186 19.46 -1.24 -6.16
N LYS A 187 20.79 -1.21 -5.98
CA LYS A 187 21.73 -0.69 -6.98
C LYS A 187 21.53 -1.49 -8.28
N PHE A 188 20.90 -0.89 -9.28
CA PHE A 188 21.10 -1.28 -10.67
C PHE A 188 22.38 -0.59 -11.14
N GLY A 189 23.49 -1.29 -10.95
CA GLY A 189 24.76 -1.05 -11.65
C GLY A 189 25.10 -2.31 -12.42
#